data_AF-A0A941P0R4-F1
#
_entry.id   AF-A0A941P0R4-F1
#
_cell.length_a   1.000
_cell.length_b   1.000
_cell.length_c   1.000
_cell.angle_alpha   90.00
_cell.angle_beta   90.00
_cell.angle_gamma   90.00
#
_symmetry.space_group_name_H-M   'P 1'
#
loop_
_entity.id
_entity.type
_entity.pdbx_description
1 polymer ?
#
loop_
_entity_poly.entity_id
_entity_poly.type
_entity_poly.pdbx_seq_one_letter_code
_entity_poly.pdbx_strand_id
1 'polypeptide(L)'
;MIPAETLDNLTVSNPLSKQKSNYPFYEAGQLRRAKMHAARLIDTIDNKKMLTPVLYRLLEASFILKTTDAKILAAHLKKPPAAIRGEFQKICEILGQSQDTRKDSLLYHQKNKNAVNI
;
A
#
# COMPACT_ATOMS: atom_id res chain seq x y z
N MET A 1 -3.65 -19.19 -41.72
CA MET A 1 -4.51 -19.40 -40.53
C MET A 1 -3.61 -19.29 -39.30
N ILE A 2 -3.86 -18.30 -38.46
CA ILE A 2 -3.21 -17.97 -37.16
C ILE A 2 -4.14 -18.54 -36.04
N PRO A 3 -3.81 -18.72 -34.72
CA PRO A 3 -2.59 -18.52 -33.89
C PRO A 3 -2.26 -19.67 -32.88
N ALA A 4 -1.34 -19.38 -31.93
CA ALA A 4 -1.42 -19.71 -30.47
C ALA A 4 -0.73 -21.05 -30.04
N GLU A 5 0.08 -21.23 -28.97
CA GLU A 5 0.44 -20.47 -27.77
C GLU A 5 1.81 -20.96 -27.18
N THR A 6 2.47 -20.06 -26.44
CA THR A 6 3.35 -20.19 -25.26
C THR A 6 3.96 -21.54 -24.84
N LEU A 7 5.28 -21.55 -24.57
CA LEU A 7 5.83 -21.93 -23.26
C LEU A 7 7.27 -21.43 -23.05
N ASP A 8 7.39 -20.48 -22.14
CA ASP A 8 8.41 -20.33 -21.09
C ASP A 8 9.90 -20.36 -21.44
N ASN A 9 10.53 -19.19 -21.31
CA ASN A 9 11.77 -19.04 -20.56
C ASN A 9 11.96 -17.56 -20.22
N LEU A 10 11.16 -17.09 -19.25
CA LEU A 10 11.47 -15.86 -18.52
C LEU A 10 12.63 -16.16 -17.56
N THR A 11 13.83 -16.29 -18.12
CA THR A 11 15.08 -16.22 -17.39
C THR A 11 15.27 -14.77 -16.95
N VAL A 12 14.48 -14.33 -15.97
CA VAL A 12 14.70 -13.05 -15.29
C VAL A 12 15.94 -13.26 -14.42
N SER A 13 17.08 -13.00 -15.05
CA SER A 13 18.37 -12.83 -14.42
C SER A 13 18.20 -11.99 -13.17
N ASN A 14 18.39 -12.62 -12.02
CA ASN A 14 18.38 -12.00 -10.70
C ASN A 14 19.73 -11.30 -10.50
N PRO A 15 19.85 -9.96 -10.45
CA PRO A 15 21.05 -9.32 -9.95
C PRO A 15 20.82 -8.96 -8.49
N LEU A 16 20.45 -9.94 -7.65
CA LEU A 16 20.47 -9.75 -6.21
C LEU A 16 21.91 -9.92 -5.73
N SER A 17 22.74 -8.91 -5.99
CA SER A 17 24.04 -8.81 -5.35
C SER A 17 24.19 -7.43 -4.73
N LYS A 18 24.69 -7.46 -3.48
CA LYS A 18 25.07 -6.33 -2.61
C LYS A 18 23.93 -5.76 -1.75
N GLN A 19 23.40 -6.63 -0.90
CA GLN A 19 22.96 -6.20 0.43
C GLN A 19 24.22 -5.79 1.21
N LYS A 20 24.51 -4.49 1.24
CA LYS A 20 25.45 -3.88 2.17
C LYS A 20 24.66 -2.81 2.90
N SER A 21 24.52 -2.97 4.22
CA SER A 21 23.82 -2.02 5.08
C SER A 21 24.39 -0.61 4.85
N ASN A 22 23.50 0.35 4.61
CA ASN A 22 23.59 1.82 4.73
C ASN A 22 22.73 2.39 3.59
N TYR A 23 21.58 2.95 3.96
CA TYR A 23 20.55 3.57 3.12
C TYR A 23 20.91 3.72 1.63
N PRO A 24 20.18 3.07 0.70
CA PRO A 24 20.44 3.27 -0.72
C PRO A 24 20.26 4.77 -1.00
N PHE A 25 21.37 5.45 -1.29
CA PHE A 25 21.32 6.76 -1.91
C PHE A 25 20.62 6.56 -3.24
N TYR A 26 19.37 6.96 -3.32
CA TYR A 26 18.65 6.97 -4.57
C TYR A 26 19.30 8.03 -5.46
N GLU A 27 19.84 7.63 -6.61
CA GLU A 27 20.04 8.57 -7.71
C GLU A 27 18.70 9.29 -7.96
N ALA A 28 18.72 10.59 -8.27
CA ALA A 28 17.51 11.42 -8.31
C ALA A 28 16.36 10.80 -9.12
N GLY A 29 16.68 10.11 -10.22
CA GLY A 29 15.69 9.38 -11.03
C GLY A 29 15.07 8.17 -10.33
N GLN A 30 15.84 7.43 -9.54
CA GLN A 30 15.35 6.31 -8.75
C GLN A 30 14.42 6.78 -7.63
N LEU A 31 14.77 7.88 -6.94
CA LEU A 31 13.93 8.45 -5.88
C LEU A 31 12.58 8.91 -6.45
N ARG A 32 12.61 9.61 -7.59
CA ARG A 32 11.40 10.05 -8.29
C ARG A 32 10.51 8.87 -8.64
N ARG A 33 11.08 7.78 -9.15
CA ARG A 33 10.31 6.55 -9.44
C ARG A 33 9.75 5.93 -8.17
N ALA A 34 10.54 5.80 -7.11
CA ALA A 34 10.10 5.24 -5.83
C ALA A 34 8.93 6.04 -5.23
N LYS A 35 9.01 7.38 -5.23
CA LYS A 35 7.91 8.26 -4.82
C LYS A 35 6.66 8.07 -5.66
N MET A 36 6.80 8.00 -6.98
CA MET A 36 5.67 7.77 -7.89
C MET A 36 5.00 6.41 -7.64
N HIS A 37 5.79 5.35 -7.43
CA HIS A 37 5.25 4.04 -7.10
C HIS A 37 4.55 4.03 -5.73
N ALA A 38 5.14 4.66 -4.72
CA ALA A 38 4.53 4.82 -3.41
C ALA A 38 3.20 5.58 -3.52
N ALA A 39 3.18 6.71 -4.22
CA ALA A 39 1.97 7.51 -4.42
C ALA A 39 0.85 6.70 -5.07
N ARG A 40 1.16 5.98 -6.16
CA ARG A 40 0.17 5.12 -6.82
C ARG A 40 -0.39 4.03 -5.90
N LEU A 41 0.47 3.41 -5.08
CA LEU A 41 0.03 2.40 -4.12
C LEU A 41 -0.82 3.02 -3.00
N ILE A 42 -0.47 4.22 -2.53
CA ILE A 42 -1.26 4.92 -1.52
C ILE A 42 -2.62 5.31 -2.07
N ASP A 43 -2.69 5.81 -3.31
CA ASP A 43 -3.95 6.17 -3.96
C ASP A 43 -4.90 4.97 -4.11
N THR A 44 -4.38 3.75 -4.35
CA THR A 44 -5.22 2.55 -4.47
C THR A 44 -5.75 2.02 -3.14
N ILE A 45 -5.04 2.25 -2.03
CA ILE A 45 -5.48 1.82 -0.69
C ILE A 45 -6.30 2.90 0.02
N ASP A 46 -6.01 4.19 -0.24
CA ASP A 46 -6.72 5.35 0.31
C ASP A 46 -7.56 6.04 -0.77
N ASN A 47 -8.43 5.29 -1.45
CA ASN A 47 -9.27 5.80 -2.54
C ASN A 47 -10.15 7.00 -2.12
N LYS A 48 -10.49 7.08 -0.83
CA LYS A 48 -11.31 8.15 -0.25
C LYS A 48 -10.48 9.35 0.23
N LYS A 49 -9.15 9.32 0.06
CA LYS A 49 -8.20 10.37 0.48
C LYS A 49 -8.37 10.77 1.96
N MET A 50 -8.55 9.76 2.82
CA MET A 50 -8.76 9.94 4.25
C MET A 50 -7.46 10.12 5.03
N LEU A 51 -6.31 9.74 4.46
CA LEU A 51 -5.02 9.96 5.10
C LEU A 51 -4.67 11.45 5.12
N THR A 52 -4.38 11.95 6.31
CA THR A 52 -3.83 13.31 6.44
C THR A 52 -2.44 13.37 5.78
N PRO A 53 -1.97 14.56 5.37
CA PRO A 53 -0.64 14.71 4.76
C PRO A 53 0.51 14.15 5.59
N VAL A 54 0.36 14.16 6.92
CA VAL A 54 1.33 13.59 7.84
C VAL A 54 1.38 12.06 7.73
N LEU A 55 0.22 11.41 7.73
CA LEU A 55 0.12 9.95 7.63
C LEU A 55 0.53 9.46 6.23
N TYR A 56 0.15 10.20 5.19
CA TYR A 56 0.59 9.94 3.82
C TYR A 56 2.12 9.94 3.72
N ARG A 57 2.80 10.95 4.27
CA ARG A 57 4.26 11.04 4.24
C ARG A 57 4.94 9.91 5.00
N LEU A 58 4.36 9.47 6.12
CA LEU A 58 4.87 8.31 6.85
C LEU A 58 4.78 7.05 5.98
N LEU A 59 3.65 6.82 5.32
CA LEU A 59 3.46 5.68 4.43
C LEU A 59 4.39 5.73 3.22
N GLU A 60 4.51 6.89 2.58
CA GLU A 60 5.45 7.12 1.49
C GLU A 60 6.89 6.79 1.92
N ALA A 61 7.35 7.31 3.06
CA ALA A 61 8.69 7.04 3.58
C ALA A 61 8.90 5.55 3.90
N SER A 62 7.89 4.86 4.43
CA SER A 62 7.96 3.43 4.73
C SER A 62 8.12 2.59 3.46
N PHE A 63 7.46 2.96 2.36
CA PHE A 63 7.60 2.27 1.07
C PHE A 63 8.92 2.55 0.39
N ILE A 64 9.37 3.82 0.41
CA ILE A 64 10.66 4.20 -0.18
C ILE A 64 11.78 3.49 0.56
N LEU A 65 11.84 3.59 1.89
CA LEU A 65 12.88 2.98 2.69
C LEU A 65 12.70 1.46 2.89
N LYS A 66 11.56 0.91 2.44
CA LYS A 66 11.17 -0.50 2.59
C LYS A 66 11.30 -0.98 4.04
N THR A 67 10.81 -0.19 4.98
CA THR A 67 10.91 -0.48 6.42
C THR A 67 9.72 0.06 7.20
N THR A 68 9.38 -0.64 8.27
CA THR A 68 8.41 -0.22 9.28
C THR A 68 9.09 0.07 10.63
N ASP A 69 10.41 0.00 10.70
CA ASP A 69 11.16 0.30 11.93
C ASP A 69 10.97 1.76 12.31
N ALA A 70 10.33 1.96 13.47
CA ALA A 70 10.01 3.27 13.99
C ALA A 70 11.26 4.14 14.26
N LYS A 71 12.42 3.55 14.58
CA LYS A 71 13.67 4.30 14.80
C LYS A 71 14.24 4.84 13.49
N ILE A 72 14.24 4.02 12.44
CA ILE A 72 14.70 4.42 11.10
C ILE A 72 13.82 5.53 10.54
N LEU A 73 12.50 5.34 10.61
CA LEU A 73 11.53 6.31 10.13
C LEU A 73 11.52 7.60 10.96
N ALA A 74 11.70 7.50 12.28
CA ALA A 74 11.88 8.64 13.17
C ALA A 74 13.07 9.51 12.76
N ALA A 75 14.22 8.87 12.51
CA ALA A 75 15.42 9.57 12.05
C ALA A 75 15.20 10.23 10.68
N HIS A 76 14.57 9.52 9.74
CA HIS A 76 14.30 10.04 8.39
C HIS A 76 13.31 11.23 8.39
N LEU A 77 12.23 11.11 9.18
CA LEU A 77 11.15 12.10 9.24
C LEU A 77 11.39 13.18 10.29
N LYS A 78 12.51 13.11 11.03
CA LYS A 78 12.87 14.03 12.13
C LYS A 78 11.77 14.12 13.20
N LYS A 79 11.28 12.96 13.64
CA LYS A 79 10.21 12.80 14.64
C LYS A 79 10.62 11.82 15.73
N PRO A 80 10.00 11.85 16.93
CA PRO A 80 10.25 10.82 17.93
C PRO A 80 9.63 9.47 17.51
N PRO A 81 10.26 8.32 17.81
CA PRO A 81 9.72 6.99 17.49
C PRO A 81 8.32 6.72 18.05
N ALA A 82 7.97 7.35 19.18
CA ALA A 82 6.62 7.26 19.76
C ALA A 82 5.55 7.86 18.84
N ALA A 83 5.84 9.01 18.20
CA ALA A 83 4.92 9.61 17.25
C ALA A 83 4.74 8.72 16.01
N ILE A 84 5.82 8.11 15.50
CA ILE A 84 5.76 7.17 14.37
C ILE A 84 4.80 6.00 14.65
N ARG A 85 4.89 5.41 15.85
CA ARG A 85 3.97 4.32 16.25
C ARG A 85 2.52 4.78 16.30
N GLY A 86 2.26 5.94 16.90
CA GLY A 86 0.90 6.50 16.97
C GLY A 86 0.34 6.87 15.59
N GLU A 87 1.19 7.35 14.68
CA GLU A 87 0.80 7.63 13.30
C GLU A 87 0.48 6.33 12.53
N PHE A 88 1.26 5.26 12.71
CA PHE A 88 0.93 3.95 12.12
C PHE A 88 -0.37 3.37 12.66
N GLN A 89 -0.67 3.52 13.95
CA GLN A 89 -1.95 3.10 14.51
C GLN A 89 -3.13 3.81 13.82
N LYS A 90 -3.04 5.13 13.63
CA LYS A 90 -4.06 5.91 12.90
C LYS A 90 -4.20 5.47 11.44
N ILE A 91 -3.10 5.14 10.77
CA ILE A 91 -3.14 4.56 9.41
C ILE A 91 -3.92 3.24 9.42
N CYS A 92 -3.64 2.35 10.37
CA CYS A 92 -4.36 1.08 10.49
C CYS A 92 -5.85 1.29 10.79
N GLU A 93 -6.21 2.26 11.62
CA GLU A 93 -7.60 2.62 11.88
C GLU A 93 -8.31 3.11 10.61
N ILE A 94 -7.72 4.07 9.89
CA ILE A 94 -8.31 4.65 8.68
C ILE A 94 -8.44 3.62 7.56
N LEU A 95 -7.37 2.89 7.26
CA LEU A 95 -7.33 1.94 6.15
C LEU A 95 -8.00 0.61 6.51
N GLY A 96 -7.96 0.18 7.77
CA GLY A 96 -8.58 -1.05 8.26
C GLY A 96 -10.10 -0.97 8.33
N GLN A 97 -10.67 0.19 8.66
CA GLN A 97 -12.12 0.41 8.67
C GLN A 97 -12.75 0.34 7.27
N SER A 98 -11.97 0.48 6.20
CA SER A 98 -12.47 0.45 4.83
C SER A 98 -13.00 -0.92 4.36
N GLN A 99 -12.73 -2.00 5.11
CA GLN A 99 -13.16 -3.36 4.77
C GLN A 99 -14.51 -3.78 5.39
N ASP A 100 -15.00 -3.08 6.42
CA ASP A 100 -16.23 -3.50 7.12
C ASP A 100 -17.51 -3.11 6.37
N THR A 101 -17.49 -2.08 5.53
CA THR A 101 -18.69 -1.60 4.83
C THR A 101 -19.14 -2.49 3.65
N ARG A 102 -18.45 -3.62 3.37
CA ARG A 102 -18.86 -4.57 2.31
C ARG A 102 -19.81 -5.66 2.77
N LYS A 103 -20.02 -5.86 4.08
CA LYS A 103 -20.91 -6.91 4.58
C LYS A 103 -22.37 -6.48 4.71
N ASP A 104 -22.64 -5.18 4.76
CA ASP A 104 -24.00 -4.69 4.99
C ASP A 104 -24.86 -4.58 3.71
N SER A 105 -24.22 -4.51 2.54
CA SER A 105 -24.96 -4.35 1.27
C SER A 105 -25.53 -5.65 0.68
N LEU A 106 -25.16 -6.82 1.22
CA LEU A 106 -25.63 -8.13 0.73
C LEU A 106 -26.85 -8.68 1.48
N LEU A 107 -27.22 -8.10 2.62
CA LEU A 107 -28.36 -8.58 3.43
C LEU A 107 -29.72 -7.96 3.03
N TYR A 108 -29.73 -6.90 2.22
CA TYR A 108 -30.98 -6.20 1.86
C TYR A 108 -31.66 -6.69 0.56
N HIS A 109 -31.06 -7.61 -0.20
CA HIS A 109 -31.61 -8.03 -1.50
C HIS A 109 -32.36 -9.37 -1.53
N GLN A 110 -32.48 -10.08 -0.41
CA GLN A 110 -33.08 -11.42 -0.37
C GLN A 110 -34.33 -11.52 0.49
N LYS A 111 -35.19 -10.50 0.46
CA LYS A 111 -36.48 -10.54 1.15
C LYS A 111 -37.62 -9.92 0.34
N ASN A 112 -37.74 -10.29 -0.95
CA ASN A 112 -39.01 -10.04 -1.66
C ASN A 112 -39.23 -10.95 -2.87
N LYS A 113 -39.37 -12.26 -2.63
CA LYS A 113 -40.02 -13.19 -3.56
C LYS A 113 -40.67 -14.29 -2.73
N ASN A 114 -41.93 -14.11 -2.38
CA ASN A 114 -42.93 -15.18 -2.16
C ASN A 114 -44.23 -14.53 -1.64
N ALA A 115 -44.95 -13.88 -2.55
CA ALA A 115 -46.37 -13.59 -2.40
C ALA A 115 -47.02 -13.65 -3.78
N VAL A 116 -46.97 -14.84 -4.38
CA VAL A 116 -47.96 -15.28 -5.37
C VAL A 116 -48.23 -16.73 -5.04
N ASN A 117 -49.38 -17.01 -4.44
CA ASN A 117 -50.10 -18.21 -4.79
C ASN A 117 -51.59 -17.88 -4.82
N ILE A 118 -52.19 -18.41 -5.87
CA ILE A 118 -53.52 -18.18 -6.47
C ILE A 118 -54.65 -18.43 -5.49
#